data_AF-A0A166P575-F1
#
_entry.id   AF-A0A166P575-F1
#
_cell.length_a   1.000
_cell.length_b   1.000
_cell.length_c   1.000
_cell.angle_alpha   90.00
_cell.angle_beta   90.00
_cell.angle_gamma   90.00
#
_symmetry.space_group_name_H-M   'P 1'
#
loop_
_entity.id
_entity.type
_entity.pdbx_description
1 polymer ?
#
loop_
_entity_poly.entity_id
_entity_poly.type
_entity_poly.pdbx_seq_one_letter_code
_entity_poly.pdbx_strand_id
1 'polypeptide(L)'
;MAAETNKRPRDVEDADSSSSDDDFGPALPTAAPKKKRRKLPYEKHYLASLPAGLRYSKSLMHRDQLSFVTMTPYTDFLITTSIDGFVKFWKKTPAGEGGVEFVKEFKAHAGEVKGVSVSADGRSFATTGTDKTVKIFDVISFDLLAVVTLEYIPRGICWVHPRGASLSLFAVTSDTDSRIDVFNGTTVSDKPMYTTTSLHRQPVNALAFNSLYNCVVSADESGMLEYWRAEDGSFSKPDNVFELKSSTNLFAFKKAKSTPASITISPDGQRFATYSFPDRQIRIFDFPTGKLYRTYDESLTTLTEMQQAGTSLAKFDEVEFGRRMAIERGLEGPSTASKVNVIFDESSHFVLYGSLHGIKCINTYTNRVVRVFGQDEPFRALNLCMYQGQPQKKGLVTILMAASSNPLLEEAEQRDPMLVSTGYAKVRFYMFTKETEISKQTRDVQNERPRQADTDVLKKGKAAVDESRGSGAILHTSLGDIQLRLFPDVAPKTVENFVTHSRNGYYNGTIFHRVIRKFMIQGGDPLGDGTGGESIWGGEFADEFSSLKHDRPYTLSMANAGPNTNGSQFFITTEKTPWLDNKHTVFGRVVKGMDVVHKIENVKTFKEKPIEDVKIVSITVL
;
A
#
# COMPACT_ATOMS: atom_id res chain seq x y z
N MET A 1 53.32 68.94 -10.39
CA MET A 1 53.57 67.50 -10.61
C MET A 1 52.53 66.75 -9.78
N ALA A 2 51.29 66.66 -10.25
CA ALA A 2 50.72 65.76 -11.26
C ALA A 2 50.27 64.42 -10.64
N ALA A 3 48.94 64.31 -10.47
CA ALA A 3 48.04 63.14 -10.52
C ALA A 3 46.97 63.24 -9.40
N GLU A 4 45.95 64.08 -9.59
CA GLU A 4 44.62 63.73 -10.14
C GLU A 4 43.73 62.88 -9.20
N THR A 5 42.85 63.61 -8.52
CA THR A 5 41.60 63.16 -7.91
C THR A 5 40.56 62.87 -8.99
N ASN A 6 39.79 61.78 -8.89
CA ASN A 6 38.42 61.83 -9.40
C ASN A 6 37.42 60.95 -8.64
N LYS A 7 36.39 61.65 -8.15
CA LYS A 7 35.15 61.15 -7.58
C LYS A 7 34.21 60.75 -8.72
N ARG A 8 33.30 59.81 -8.45
CA ARG A 8 32.15 59.47 -9.30
C ARG A 8 31.19 60.67 -9.42
N PRO A 9 30.59 60.92 -10.60
CA PRO A 9 29.37 61.71 -10.69
C PRO A 9 28.12 60.82 -10.85
N ARG A 10 26.99 61.37 -10.37
CA ARG A 10 25.61 60.94 -10.58
C ARG A 10 25.00 61.74 -11.75
N ASP A 11 23.72 61.42 -12.00
CA ASP A 11 22.66 62.13 -12.75
C ASP A 11 22.49 61.59 -14.18
N VAL A 12 21.29 61.32 -14.70
CA VAL A 12 20.10 62.18 -14.91
C VAL A 12 18.91 61.23 -15.22
N GLU A 13 17.74 61.20 -14.52
CA GLU A 13 16.52 62.03 -14.64
C GLU A 13 16.05 62.41 -16.07
N ASP A 14 15.14 61.61 -16.65
CA ASP A 14 14.29 62.09 -17.76
C ASP A 14 12.83 62.17 -17.29
N ALA A 15 12.25 63.35 -17.46
CA ALA A 15 10.86 63.71 -17.28
C ALA A 15 10.25 64.19 -18.62
N ASP A 16 8.92 64.32 -18.64
CA ASP A 16 8.03 64.92 -19.66
C ASP A 16 7.58 64.01 -20.84
N SER A 17 6.33 64.04 -21.35
CA SER A 17 5.05 64.66 -20.96
C SER A 17 3.92 64.12 -21.89
N SER A 18 2.65 64.26 -21.47
CA SER A 18 1.43 64.58 -22.26
C SER A 18 0.18 63.65 -22.18
N SER A 19 -0.98 64.33 -22.01
CA SER A 19 -2.41 63.96 -22.14
C SER A 19 -3.09 63.22 -20.98
N SER A 20 -4.32 63.51 -20.51
CA SER A 20 -5.20 64.69 -20.36
C SER A 20 -6.45 64.18 -19.62
N ASP A 21 -6.97 64.99 -18.69
CA ASP A 21 -8.35 65.11 -18.18
C ASP A 21 -9.04 63.96 -17.40
N ASP A 22 -9.35 64.32 -16.14
CA ASP A 22 -10.58 64.10 -15.37
C ASP A 22 -11.21 62.70 -15.26
N ASP A 23 -11.08 62.08 -14.07
CA ASP A 23 -12.25 61.50 -13.39
C ASP A 23 -12.06 61.44 -11.86
N PHE A 24 -12.97 62.09 -11.13
CA PHE A 24 -13.02 62.18 -9.67
C PHE A 24 -13.86 61.01 -9.10
N GLY A 25 -13.24 60.09 -8.36
CA GLY A 25 -13.97 59.04 -7.61
C GLY A 25 -13.15 58.50 -6.42
N PRO A 26 -13.77 58.12 -5.29
CA PRO A 26 -13.04 57.73 -4.09
C PRO A 26 -12.47 56.31 -4.22
N ALA A 27 -11.15 56.18 -4.34
CA ALA A 27 -10.46 54.89 -4.37
C ALA A 27 -10.14 54.40 -2.94
N LEU A 28 -10.69 53.24 -2.56
CA LEU A 28 -10.27 52.39 -1.44
C LEU A 28 -9.75 51.05 -2.00
N PRO A 29 -8.91 50.27 -1.28
CA PRO A 29 -7.65 50.62 -0.64
C PRO A 29 -6.45 50.04 -1.41
N THR A 30 -5.29 50.67 -1.26
CA THR A 30 -3.98 50.22 -1.76
C THR A 30 -3.69 48.75 -1.42
N ALA A 31 -3.53 47.92 -2.45
CA ALA A 31 -3.03 46.56 -2.32
C ALA A 31 -1.62 46.59 -1.70
N ALA A 32 -1.44 45.89 -0.58
CA ALA A 32 -0.14 45.76 0.09
C ALA A 32 0.93 45.27 -0.90
N PRO A 33 2.18 45.80 -0.83
CA PRO A 33 3.23 45.43 -1.76
C PRO A 33 3.52 43.93 -1.65
N LYS A 34 3.50 43.21 -2.78
CA LYS A 34 3.77 41.78 -2.84
C LYS A 34 5.17 41.50 -2.28
N LYS A 35 5.25 40.87 -1.09
CA LYS A 35 6.51 40.46 -0.47
C LYS A 35 7.38 39.71 -1.50
N LYS A 36 8.65 40.14 -1.65
CA LYS A 36 9.62 39.45 -2.52
C LYS A 36 9.68 37.97 -2.13
N ARG A 37 9.33 37.09 -3.08
CA ARG A 37 9.25 35.64 -2.86
C ARG A 37 10.66 35.09 -2.60
N ARG A 38 10.82 34.28 -1.55
CA ARG A 38 12.05 33.51 -1.31
C ARG A 38 12.28 32.59 -2.51
N LYS A 39 13.50 32.60 -3.04
CA LYS A 39 13.95 31.73 -4.13
C LYS A 39 15.11 30.90 -3.61
N LEU A 40 15.04 29.58 -3.82
CA LEU A 40 16.15 28.71 -3.46
C LEU A 40 17.29 28.95 -4.47
N PRO A 41 18.52 29.29 -4.03
CA PRO A 41 19.66 29.37 -4.93
C PRO A 41 19.86 28.05 -5.66
N TYR A 42 20.21 28.12 -6.95
CA TYR A 42 20.49 26.95 -7.79
C TYR A 42 19.35 25.91 -7.90
N GLU A 43 18.10 26.27 -7.59
CA GLU A 43 16.94 25.37 -7.61
C GLU A 43 16.81 24.55 -8.91
N LYS A 44 17.09 25.16 -10.06
CA LYS A 44 17.05 24.47 -11.36
C LYS A 44 18.00 23.27 -11.42
N HIS A 45 19.19 23.37 -10.81
CA HIS A 45 20.19 22.29 -10.80
C HIS A 45 19.74 21.14 -9.91
N TYR A 46 19.21 21.45 -8.72
CA TYR A 46 18.64 20.41 -7.85
C TYR A 46 17.46 19.71 -8.53
N LEU A 47 16.59 20.43 -9.23
CA LEU A 47 15.48 19.83 -9.98
C LEU A 47 15.93 19.00 -11.18
N ALA A 48 17.10 19.29 -11.78
CA ALA A 48 17.69 18.47 -12.84
C ALA A 48 18.24 17.13 -12.30
N SER A 49 18.62 17.09 -11.01
CA SER A 49 19.04 15.87 -10.32
C SER A 49 17.89 14.99 -9.84
N LEU A 50 16.63 15.41 -10.03
CA LEU A 50 15.45 14.62 -9.74
C LEU A 50 14.86 14.03 -11.04
N PRO A 51 14.16 12.87 -10.98
CA PRO A 51 13.48 12.30 -12.14
C PRO A 51 12.55 13.31 -12.82
N ALA A 52 12.61 13.38 -14.16
CA ALA A 52 11.81 14.31 -14.94
C ALA A 52 10.43 13.73 -15.33
N GLY A 53 10.35 12.41 -15.53
CA GLY A 53 9.12 11.70 -15.86
C GLY A 53 8.13 11.71 -14.70
N LEU A 54 6.96 12.31 -14.91
CA LEU A 54 5.89 12.32 -13.90
C LEU A 54 5.11 11.00 -13.83
N ARG A 55 5.20 10.17 -14.86
CA ARG A 55 4.65 8.79 -14.88
C ARG A 55 5.76 7.79 -14.62
N TYR A 56 5.40 6.62 -14.10
CA TYR A 56 6.40 5.57 -13.92
C TYR A 56 6.81 5.05 -15.30
N SER A 57 8.12 4.95 -15.53
CA SER A 57 8.71 4.45 -16.78
C SER A 57 8.65 2.92 -16.86
N LYS A 58 8.81 2.25 -15.70
CA LYS A 58 8.79 0.79 -15.63
C LYS A 58 8.27 0.31 -14.29
N SER A 59 7.59 -0.84 -14.29
CA SER A 59 7.15 -1.53 -13.08
C SER A 59 7.53 -3.01 -13.13
N LEU A 60 7.93 -3.55 -11.98
CA LEU A 60 8.39 -4.93 -11.82
C LEU A 60 7.61 -5.59 -10.70
N MET A 61 7.32 -6.88 -10.87
CA MET A 61 6.49 -7.69 -9.98
C MET A 61 7.33 -8.44 -8.95
N HIS A 62 6.72 -8.63 -7.79
CA HIS A 62 7.10 -9.65 -6.82
C HIS A 62 6.07 -10.77 -6.86
N ARG A 63 6.34 -11.84 -6.10
CA ARG A 63 5.35 -12.87 -5.82
C ARG A 63 4.28 -12.35 -4.85
N ASP A 64 4.64 -11.57 -3.85
CA ASP A 64 3.69 -11.05 -2.88
C ASP A 64 3.81 -9.52 -2.70
N GLN A 65 2.93 -8.92 -1.90
CA GLN A 65 2.96 -7.49 -1.62
C GLN A 65 4.32 -7.07 -1.09
N LEU A 66 4.86 -5.97 -1.62
CA LEU A 66 6.13 -5.43 -1.15
C LEU A 66 5.96 -4.69 0.18
N SER A 67 6.97 -4.81 1.03
CA SER A 67 7.08 -4.11 2.30
C SER A 67 7.94 -2.85 2.16
N PHE A 68 9.21 -3.00 1.80
CA PHE A 68 10.19 -1.91 1.78
C PHE A 68 10.98 -1.86 0.46
N VAL A 69 11.38 -0.65 0.07
CA VAL A 69 12.34 -0.40 -1.01
C VAL A 69 13.48 0.45 -0.45
N THR A 70 14.73 0.08 -0.71
CA THR A 70 15.88 0.83 -0.21
C THR A 70 17.00 0.81 -1.23
N MET A 71 17.58 1.99 -1.50
CA MET A 71 18.77 2.12 -2.32
C MET A 71 20.00 2.12 -1.41
N THR A 72 21.00 1.33 -1.73
CA THR A 72 22.23 1.25 -0.95
C THR A 72 23.17 2.40 -1.31
N PRO A 73 23.72 3.13 -0.32
CA PRO A 73 24.71 4.16 -0.58
C PRO A 73 25.96 3.57 -1.26
N TYR A 74 26.54 4.26 -2.23
CA TYR A 74 27.82 3.94 -2.89
C TYR A 74 27.92 2.61 -3.66
N THR A 75 26.99 1.67 -3.51
CA THR A 75 27.04 0.36 -4.17
C THR A 75 26.02 0.20 -5.32
N ASP A 76 25.13 1.19 -5.49
CA ASP A 76 24.16 1.28 -6.58
C ASP A 76 23.24 0.04 -6.69
N PHE A 77 22.84 -0.53 -5.54
CA PHE A 77 21.87 -1.61 -5.49
C PHE A 77 20.54 -1.13 -4.92
N LEU A 78 19.47 -1.41 -5.65
CA LEU A 78 18.12 -1.35 -5.13
C LEU A 78 17.84 -2.69 -4.43
N ILE A 79 17.35 -2.63 -3.21
CA ILE A 79 16.90 -3.78 -2.45
C ILE A 79 15.41 -3.64 -2.20
N THR A 80 14.67 -4.69 -2.47
CA THR A 80 13.22 -4.77 -2.30
C THR A 80 12.89 -5.92 -1.37
N THR A 81 11.95 -5.73 -0.46
CA THR A 81 11.47 -6.79 0.44
C THR A 81 9.96 -6.97 0.32
N SER A 82 9.47 -8.16 0.63
CA SER A 82 8.04 -8.49 0.56
C SER A 82 7.52 -9.18 1.81
N ILE A 83 6.19 -9.19 1.96
CA ILE A 83 5.49 -9.75 3.13
C ILE A 83 5.63 -11.27 3.25
N ASP A 84 6.03 -11.95 2.19
CA ASP A 84 6.32 -13.39 2.18
C ASP A 84 7.77 -13.72 2.60
N GLY A 85 8.51 -12.72 3.07
CA GLY A 85 9.86 -12.87 3.63
C GLY A 85 10.98 -12.86 2.59
N PHE A 86 10.70 -12.52 1.33
CA PHE A 86 11.73 -12.43 0.29
C PHE A 86 12.45 -11.08 0.30
N VAL A 87 13.75 -11.14 0.01
CA VAL A 87 14.65 -10.01 -0.23
C VAL A 87 15.23 -10.18 -1.62
N LYS A 88 15.13 -9.15 -2.46
CA LYS A 88 15.68 -9.17 -3.81
C LYS A 88 16.63 -8.01 -4.02
N PHE A 89 17.76 -8.32 -4.66
CA PHE A 89 18.81 -7.38 -5.02
C PHE A 89 18.71 -7.08 -6.51
N TRP A 90 18.70 -5.79 -6.83
CA TRP A 90 18.63 -5.27 -8.19
C TRP A 90 19.80 -4.32 -8.40
N LYS A 91 20.58 -4.52 -9.45
CA LYS A 91 21.66 -3.59 -9.82
C LYS A 91 21.06 -2.41 -10.58
N LYS A 92 21.40 -1.17 -10.20
CA LYS A 92 21.06 0.00 -11.01
C LYS A 92 21.83 -0.07 -12.33
N THR A 93 21.11 -0.06 -13.45
CA THR A 93 21.65 0.09 -14.80
C THR A 93 21.15 1.40 -15.41
N PRO A 94 21.77 1.96 -16.45
CA PRO A 94 21.26 3.16 -17.12
C PRO A 94 19.78 3.01 -17.53
N ALA A 95 19.00 4.10 -17.50
CA ALA A 95 17.57 4.07 -17.83
C ALA A 95 17.28 3.41 -19.19
N GLY A 96 18.08 3.72 -20.22
CA GLY A 96 17.94 3.14 -21.56
C GLY A 96 18.18 1.62 -21.64
N GLU A 97 18.81 1.02 -20.62
CA GLU A 97 19.03 -0.42 -20.50
C GLU A 97 18.01 -1.09 -19.54
N GLY A 98 16.90 -0.39 -19.24
CA GLY A 98 15.83 -0.90 -18.41
C GLY A 98 15.91 -0.52 -16.93
N GLY A 99 16.83 0.38 -16.55
CA GLY A 99 16.90 1.06 -15.25
C GLY A 99 17.41 0.23 -14.07
N VAL A 100 16.98 -1.03 -13.98
CA VAL A 100 17.48 -2.00 -13.01
C VAL A 100 17.53 -3.40 -13.62
N GLU A 101 18.48 -4.19 -13.16
CA GLU A 101 18.67 -5.59 -13.49
C GLU A 101 18.53 -6.46 -12.24
N PHE A 102 17.85 -7.59 -12.34
CA PHE A 102 17.73 -8.54 -11.25
C PHE A 102 19.05 -9.28 -11.03
N VAL A 103 19.51 -9.35 -9.78
CA VAL A 103 20.79 -9.99 -9.44
C VAL A 103 20.57 -11.28 -8.67
N LYS A 104 19.90 -11.21 -7.52
CA LYS A 104 19.74 -12.35 -6.61
C LYS A 104 18.51 -12.19 -5.74
N GLU A 105 17.89 -13.31 -5.38
CA GLU A 105 16.81 -13.36 -4.40
C GLU A 105 17.14 -14.29 -3.24
N PHE A 106 16.60 -13.95 -2.07
CA PHE A 106 16.70 -14.74 -0.85
C PHE A 106 15.34 -14.86 -0.20
N LYS A 107 14.98 -16.07 0.23
CA LYS A 107 13.93 -16.24 1.23
C LYS A 107 14.55 -15.95 2.60
N ALA A 108 14.60 -14.67 2.96
CA ALA A 108 15.20 -14.20 4.19
C ALA A 108 14.38 -14.64 5.40
N HIS A 109 13.06 -14.50 5.39
CA HIS A 109 12.24 -14.82 6.55
C HIS A 109 11.14 -15.84 6.21
N ALA A 110 10.66 -16.54 7.23
CA ALA A 110 9.51 -17.45 7.06
C ALA A 110 8.18 -16.69 6.93
N GLY A 111 8.12 -15.46 7.45
CA GLY A 111 6.98 -14.55 7.38
C GLY A 111 7.40 -13.13 7.01
N GLU A 112 6.57 -12.15 7.38
CA GLU A 112 6.73 -10.76 6.96
C GLU A 112 8.05 -10.15 7.46
N VAL A 113 8.74 -9.45 6.56
CA VAL A 113 9.84 -8.56 6.91
C VAL A 113 9.26 -7.33 7.61
N LYS A 114 9.59 -7.14 8.88
CA LYS A 114 9.07 -6.08 9.77
C LYS A 114 9.89 -4.80 9.69
N GLY A 115 11.20 -4.91 9.48
CA GLY A 115 12.10 -3.77 9.37
C GLY A 115 13.32 -4.07 8.51
N VAL A 116 13.88 -3.01 7.93
CA VAL A 116 15.09 -3.08 7.09
C VAL A 116 16.01 -1.91 7.42
N SER A 117 17.32 -2.12 7.31
CA SER A 117 18.30 -1.04 7.45
C SER A 117 19.55 -1.32 6.64
N VAL A 118 20.09 -0.29 5.99
CA VAL A 118 21.37 -0.32 5.29
C VAL A 118 22.40 0.44 6.12
N SER A 119 23.59 -0.14 6.23
CA SER A 119 24.75 0.47 6.88
C SER A 119 25.18 1.75 6.18
N ALA A 120 25.83 2.66 6.91
CA ALA A 120 26.22 3.98 6.38
C ALA A 120 27.21 3.90 5.19
N ASP A 121 27.94 2.79 5.04
CA ASP A 121 28.84 2.54 3.91
C ASP A 121 28.18 1.78 2.75
N GLY A 122 26.93 1.33 2.94
CA GLY A 122 26.13 0.61 1.94
C GLY A 122 26.57 -0.82 1.66
N ARG A 123 27.43 -1.40 2.52
CA ARG A 123 27.95 -2.76 2.37
C ARG A 123 27.10 -3.81 3.07
N SER A 124 26.62 -3.51 4.26
CA SER A 124 25.76 -4.41 5.03
C SER A 124 24.30 -4.00 4.93
N PHE A 125 23.43 -4.97 4.66
CA PHE A 125 21.97 -4.82 4.70
C PHE A 125 21.38 -5.76 5.75
N ALA A 126 20.56 -5.24 6.64
CA ALA A 126 19.95 -6.02 7.71
C ALA A 126 18.42 -6.05 7.57
N THR A 127 17.83 -7.21 7.81
CA THR A 127 16.38 -7.41 7.82
C THR A 127 15.93 -8.06 9.11
N THR A 128 14.74 -7.69 9.58
CA THR A 128 14.08 -8.31 10.71
C THR A 128 12.75 -8.91 10.29
N GLY A 129 12.39 -10.07 10.83
CA GLY A 129 11.18 -10.78 10.45
C GLY A 129 10.31 -11.22 11.63
N THR A 130 9.08 -11.62 11.31
CA THR A 130 8.14 -12.21 12.30
C THR A 130 8.63 -13.53 12.89
N ASP A 131 9.65 -14.14 12.29
CA ASP A 131 10.31 -15.36 12.77
C ASP A 131 11.32 -15.12 13.91
N LYS A 132 11.34 -13.91 14.49
CA LYS A 132 12.24 -13.50 15.57
C LYS A 132 13.72 -13.57 15.18
N THR A 133 14.03 -13.41 13.91
CA THR A 133 15.43 -13.38 13.45
C THR A 133 15.80 -12.03 12.86
N VAL A 134 17.08 -11.68 13.02
CA VAL A 134 17.75 -10.66 12.23
C VAL A 134 18.65 -11.37 11.23
N LYS A 135 18.62 -10.97 9.96
CA LYS A 135 19.52 -11.49 8.93
C LYS A 135 20.33 -10.35 8.34
N ILE A 136 21.65 -10.54 8.29
CA ILE A 136 22.60 -9.55 7.79
C ILE A 136 23.19 -10.09 6.49
N PHE A 137 23.10 -9.29 5.43
CA PHE A 137 23.58 -9.61 4.10
C PHE A 137 24.73 -8.68 3.73
N ASP A 138 25.74 -9.22 3.04
CA ASP A 138 26.68 -8.41 2.27
C ASP A 138 26.04 -8.05 0.94
N VAL A 139 25.94 -6.76 0.67
CA VAL A 139 25.37 -6.21 -0.56
C VAL A 139 26.29 -6.44 -1.76
N ILE A 140 27.61 -6.54 -1.55
CA ILE A 140 28.57 -6.67 -2.65
C ILE A 140 28.72 -8.13 -3.09
N SER A 141 28.96 -9.05 -2.15
CA SER A 141 29.08 -10.48 -2.47
C SER A 141 27.72 -11.18 -2.63
N PHE A 142 26.63 -10.53 -2.17
CA PHE A 142 25.30 -11.10 -2.08
C PHE A 142 25.27 -12.36 -1.22
N ASP A 143 25.94 -12.35 -0.06
CA ASP A 143 25.93 -13.48 0.87
C ASP A 143 25.23 -13.12 2.17
N LEU A 144 24.64 -14.14 2.79
CA LEU A 144 24.12 -14.03 4.16
C LEU A 144 25.31 -14.12 5.12
N LEU A 145 25.68 -13.00 5.72
CA LEU A 145 26.80 -12.89 6.66
C LEU A 145 26.46 -13.52 8.01
N ALA A 146 25.26 -13.24 8.53
CA ALA A 146 24.88 -13.73 9.85
C ALA A 146 23.37 -13.81 10.03
N VAL A 147 22.98 -14.65 10.99
CA VAL A 147 21.62 -14.78 11.51
C VAL A 147 21.69 -14.62 13.02
N VAL A 148 20.89 -13.71 13.56
CA VAL A 148 20.74 -13.49 15.01
C VAL A 148 19.36 -13.93 15.41
N THR A 149 19.26 -14.80 16.41
CA THR A 149 17.97 -15.23 16.96
C THR A 149 17.60 -14.36 18.16
N LEU A 150 16.40 -13.81 18.15
CA LEU A 150 15.86 -12.94 19.19
C LEU A 150 14.83 -13.68 20.04
N GLU A 151 14.68 -13.25 21.29
CA GLU A 151 13.66 -13.80 22.21
C GLU A 151 12.23 -13.29 21.88
N TYR A 152 12.15 -12.14 21.21
CA TYR A 152 10.92 -11.42 20.89
C TYR A 152 10.77 -11.17 19.39
N ILE A 153 9.57 -10.74 18.98
CA ILE A 153 9.31 -10.33 17.59
C ILE A 153 9.84 -8.90 17.41
N PRO A 154 10.82 -8.68 16.52
CA PRO A 154 11.36 -7.35 16.28
C PRO A 154 10.36 -6.48 15.51
N ARG A 155 10.32 -5.19 15.85
CA ARG A 155 9.54 -4.18 15.12
C ARG A 155 10.37 -3.38 14.13
N GLY A 156 11.53 -2.89 14.57
CA GLY A 156 12.42 -2.07 13.76
C GLY A 156 13.87 -2.45 13.95
N ILE A 157 14.69 -2.03 12.99
CA ILE A 157 16.15 -2.19 13.00
C ILE A 157 16.81 -0.94 12.44
N CYS A 158 17.97 -0.57 12.97
CA CYS A 158 18.77 0.53 12.47
C CYS A 158 20.25 0.29 12.71
N TRP A 159 21.09 0.53 11.71
CA TRP A 159 22.54 0.64 11.92
C TRP A 159 22.88 1.93 12.67
N VAL A 160 23.62 1.81 13.76
CA VAL A 160 23.87 2.89 14.73
C VAL A 160 25.35 3.26 14.84
N HIS A 161 26.07 3.19 13.72
CA HIS A 161 27.49 3.53 13.65
C HIS A 161 27.79 4.45 12.45
N PRO A 162 28.78 5.36 12.57
CA PRO A 162 29.24 6.15 11.45
C PRO A 162 30.04 5.30 10.45
N ARG A 163 30.22 5.83 9.24
CA ARG A 163 31.08 5.22 8.23
C ARG A 163 32.53 5.14 8.74
N GLY A 164 33.16 3.98 8.60
CA GLY A 164 34.54 3.76 9.04
C GLY A 164 34.69 3.51 10.54
N ALA A 165 33.59 3.34 11.28
CA ALA A 165 33.64 2.88 12.67
C ALA A 165 34.31 1.50 12.77
N SER A 166 35.08 1.30 13.84
CA SER A 166 35.74 0.01 14.14
C SER A 166 34.73 -1.08 14.52
N LEU A 167 33.63 -0.70 15.17
CA LEU A 167 32.51 -1.57 15.50
C LEU A 167 31.32 -1.23 14.62
N SER A 168 30.84 -2.21 13.87
CA SER A 168 29.58 -2.08 13.16
C SER A 168 28.44 -2.41 14.13
N LEU A 169 27.77 -1.40 14.66
CA LEU A 169 26.68 -1.60 15.64
C LEU A 169 25.31 -1.48 14.96
N PHE A 170 24.36 -2.33 15.34
CA PHE A 170 22.95 -2.17 14.95
C PHE A 170 22.03 -2.33 16.16
N ALA A 171 20.95 -1.55 16.18
CA ALA A 171 19.93 -1.57 17.21
C ALA A 171 18.65 -2.23 16.70
N VAL A 172 18.01 -3.02 17.55
CA VAL A 172 16.76 -3.73 17.29
C VAL A 172 15.75 -3.39 18.38
N THR A 173 14.50 -3.15 17.98
CA THR A 173 13.42 -2.82 18.90
C THR A 173 12.40 -3.96 18.98
N SER A 174 11.80 -4.16 20.16
CA SER A 174 10.71 -5.10 20.34
C SER A 174 9.37 -4.53 19.84
N ASP A 175 8.49 -5.40 19.36
CA ASP A 175 7.11 -5.05 19.00
C ASP A 175 6.18 -4.93 20.21
N THR A 176 6.53 -5.56 21.34
CA THR A 176 5.68 -5.61 22.54
C THR A 176 6.20 -4.75 23.69
N ASP A 177 7.52 -4.57 23.78
CA ASP A 177 8.17 -3.95 24.93
C ASP A 177 8.96 -2.70 24.50
N SER A 178 9.27 -1.82 25.45
CA SER A 178 10.11 -0.65 25.22
C SER A 178 11.61 -0.95 25.10
N ARG A 179 11.99 -2.24 25.08
CA ARG A 179 13.40 -2.65 25.04
C ARG A 179 14.06 -2.33 23.70
N ILE A 180 15.30 -1.85 23.77
CA ILE A 180 16.18 -1.66 22.63
C ILE A 180 17.45 -2.47 22.90
N ASP A 181 17.77 -3.38 21.99
CA ASP A 181 18.96 -4.20 22.05
C ASP A 181 19.95 -3.76 20.97
N VAL A 182 21.21 -3.58 21.36
CA VAL A 182 22.31 -3.22 20.47
C VAL A 182 23.23 -4.42 20.30
N PHE A 183 23.50 -4.77 19.05
CA PHE A 183 24.34 -5.90 18.67
C PHE A 183 25.56 -5.43 17.89
N ASN A 184 26.61 -6.24 17.94
CA ASN A 184 27.78 -6.09 17.10
C ASN A 184 27.58 -6.87 15.79
N GLY A 185 27.53 -6.16 14.67
CA GLY A 185 27.42 -6.70 13.32
C GLY A 185 28.71 -7.32 12.77
N THR A 186 29.87 -7.09 13.40
CA THR A 186 31.14 -7.73 13.03
C THR A 186 31.33 -9.05 13.76
N THR A 187 31.14 -9.05 15.09
CA THR A 187 31.20 -10.26 15.92
C THR A 187 29.78 -10.63 16.33
N VAL A 188 29.06 -11.25 15.41
CA VAL A 188 27.63 -11.51 15.58
C VAL A 188 27.40 -12.58 16.64
N SER A 189 26.60 -12.25 17.65
CA SER A 189 26.16 -13.13 18.72
C SER A 189 24.65 -13.01 18.89
N ASP A 190 24.01 -14.10 19.32
CA ASP A 190 22.60 -14.09 19.71
C ASP A 190 22.33 -13.24 20.96
N LYS A 191 23.37 -12.94 21.74
CA LYS A 191 23.25 -12.07 22.91
C LYS A 191 23.53 -10.60 22.54
N PRO A 192 22.69 -9.66 22.99
CA PRO A 192 22.94 -8.25 22.76
C PRO A 192 24.18 -7.80 23.55
N MET A 193 24.92 -6.87 22.97
CA MET A 193 26.06 -6.22 23.60
C MET A 193 25.59 -5.24 24.67
N TYR A 194 24.55 -4.47 24.36
CA TYR A 194 23.91 -3.54 25.27
C TYR A 194 22.39 -3.63 25.15
N THR A 195 21.69 -3.45 26.28
CA THR A 195 20.23 -3.44 26.33
C THR A 195 19.77 -2.27 27.19
N THR A 196 18.76 -1.54 26.73
CA THR A 196 18.04 -0.55 27.54
C THR A 196 16.55 -0.82 27.53
N THR A 197 15.89 -0.62 28.67
CA THR A 197 14.44 -0.72 28.84
C THR A 197 13.83 0.56 29.42
N SER A 198 14.67 1.49 29.88
CA SER A 198 14.25 2.70 30.59
C SER A 198 14.10 3.92 29.68
N LEU A 199 14.62 3.87 28.46
CA LEU A 199 14.61 5.01 27.53
C LEU A 199 13.18 5.40 27.13
N HIS A 200 12.36 4.41 26.80
CA HIS A 200 10.95 4.59 26.45
C HIS A 200 10.05 3.84 27.41
N ARG A 201 8.79 4.29 27.53
CA ARG A 201 7.76 3.61 28.34
C ARG A 201 6.83 2.71 27.55
N GLN A 202 6.83 2.88 26.23
CA GLN A 202 6.01 2.13 25.28
C GLN A 202 6.91 1.54 24.19
N PRO A 203 6.42 0.58 23.39
CA PRO A 203 7.18 -0.01 22.28
C PRO A 203 7.69 1.06 21.32
N VAL A 204 8.91 0.86 20.82
CA VAL A 204 9.56 1.83 19.92
C VAL A 204 9.11 1.54 18.48
N ASN A 205 8.36 2.49 17.91
CA ASN A 205 7.76 2.34 16.59
C ASN A 205 8.74 2.63 15.45
N ALA A 206 9.60 3.64 15.60
CA ALA A 206 10.55 4.05 14.57
C ALA A 206 11.87 4.53 15.19
N LEU A 207 12.97 4.28 14.48
CA LEU A 207 14.30 4.72 14.86
C LEU A 207 15.15 5.03 13.62
N ALA A 208 16.03 6.02 13.73
CA ALA A 208 16.96 6.39 12.67
C ALA A 208 18.26 6.94 13.25
N PHE A 209 19.39 6.62 12.61
CA PHE A 209 20.71 7.07 13.03
C PHE A 209 21.18 8.27 12.20
N ASN A 210 21.75 9.26 12.87
CA ASN A 210 22.37 10.42 12.26
C ASN A 210 23.88 10.36 12.47
N SER A 211 24.60 10.12 11.37
CA SER A 211 26.06 9.99 11.38
C SER A 211 26.79 11.29 11.73
N LEU A 212 26.22 12.46 11.40
CA LEU A 212 26.88 13.75 11.66
C LEU A 212 27.01 14.03 13.15
N TYR A 213 25.94 13.76 13.90
CA TYR A 213 25.90 13.99 15.35
C TYR A 213 26.27 12.74 16.16
N ASN A 214 26.49 11.61 15.47
CA ASN A 214 26.62 10.28 16.03
C ASN A 214 25.50 10.02 17.05
N CYS A 215 24.26 10.05 16.59
CA CYS A 215 23.08 10.05 17.45
C CYS A 215 21.94 9.27 16.82
N VAL A 216 21.25 8.45 17.61
CA VAL A 216 20.01 7.80 17.22
C VAL A 216 18.84 8.63 17.71
N VAL A 217 17.83 8.80 16.85
CA VAL A 217 16.52 9.32 17.23
C VAL A 217 15.54 8.18 17.17
N SER A 218 14.75 8.01 18.23
CA SER A 218 13.76 6.95 18.36
C SER A 218 12.43 7.51 18.84
N ALA A 219 11.33 6.93 18.38
CA ALA A 219 9.98 7.33 18.76
C ALA A 219 9.17 6.13 19.27
N ASP A 220 8.54 6.29 20.44
CA ASP A 220 7.61 5.29 20.98
C ASP A 220 6.18 5.47 20.49
N GLU A 221 5.33 4.46 20.75
CA GLU A 221 3.91 4.49 20.43
C GLU A 221 3.14 5.63 21.11
N SER A 222 3.63 6.17 22.22
CA SER A 222 3.03 7.31 22.90
C SER A 222 3.35 8.67 22.24
N GLY A 223 4.17 8.66 21.19
CA GLY A 223 4.63 9.86 20.50
C GLY A 223 5.76 10.60 21.23
N MET A 224 6.52 9.91 22.08
CA MET A 224 7.73 10.45 22.70
C MET A 224 8.95 10.19 21.83
N LEU A 225 9.71 11.24 21.52
CA LEU A 225 10.99 11.14 20.83
C LEU A 225 12.15 11.24 21.81
N GLU A 226 13.12 10.34 21.68
CA GLU A 226 14.35 10.33 22.47
C GLU A 226 15.59 10.29 21.58
N TYR A 227 16.64 10.95 22.05
CA TYR A 227 17.96 11.06 21.43
C TYR A 227 18.97 10.32 22.29
N TRP A 228 19.79 9.45 21.68
CA TRP A 228 20.73 8.62 22.43
C TRP A 228 21.91 8.14 21.56
N ARG A 229 22.98 7.68 22.22
CA ARG A 229 24.14 7.02 21.61
C ARG A 229 24.25 5.56 22.02
N ALA A 230 24.79 4.73 21.13
CA ALA A 230 24.94 3.30 21.36
C ALA A 230 26.36 2.88 21.80
N GLU A 231 27.39 3.67 21.47
CA GLU A 231 28.81 3.24 21.51
C GLU A 231 29.33 2.85 22.90
N ASP A 232 28.86 3.53 23.94
CA ASP A 232 29.31 3.37 25.33
C ASP A 232 28.32 2.54 26.18
N GLY A 233 27.20 2.11 25.58
CA GLY A 233 26.12 1.45 26.29
C GLY A 233 25.38 2.32 27.31
N SER A 234 25.65 3.63 27.38
CA SER A 234 24.99 4.53 28.33
C SER A 234 23.60 4.94 27.86
N PHE A 235 23.32 4.86 26.56
CA PHE A 235 22.10 5.35 25.91
C PHE A 235 21.82 6.83 26.23
N SER A 236 22.88 7.60 26.53
CA SER A 236 22.77 9.01 26.85
C SER A 236 22.63 9.87 25.59
N LYS A 237 21.92 10.99 25.72
CA LYS A 237 21.83 12.01 24.67
C LYS A 237 23.22 12.64 24.48
N PRO A 238 23.65 12.89 23.24
CA PRO A 238 24.92 13.57 23.01
C PRO A 238 24.90 15.06 23.41
N ASP A 239 26.09 15.61 23.67
CA ASP A 239 26.25 17.02 24.09
C ASP A 239 26.18 18.02 22.91
N ASN A 240 26.34 17.54 21.67
CA ASN A 240 26.34 18.37 20.46
C ASN A 240 24.92 18.62 19.89
N VAL A 241 23.88 18.25 20.62
CA VAL A 241 22.48 18.60 20.34
C VAL A 241 21.91 19.38 21.51
N PHE A 242 20.69 19.89 21.37
CA PHE A 242 19.98 20.71 22.35
C PHE A 242 20.26 20.33 23.81
N GLU A 243 20.46 21.35 24.65
CA GLU A 243 20.76 21.15 26.07
C GLU A 243 19.52 20.65 26.84
N LEU A 244 18.43 21.42 26.75
CA LEU A 244 17.19 21.14 27.49
C LEU A 244 16.09 20.66 26.54
N LYS A 245 15.54 19.47 26.81
CA LYS A 245 14.42 18.91 26.03
C LYS A 245 13.17 19.78 26.05
N SER A 246 12.94 20.55 27.11
CA SER A 246 11.84 21.51 27.22
C SER A 246 11.91 22.66 26.21
N SER A 247 13.10 22.97 25.68
CA SER A 247 13.31 24.01 24.67
C SER A 247 13.00 23.54 23.23
N THR A 248 12.67 22.26 23.07
CA THR A 248 12.45 21.60 21.78
C THR A 248 10.97 21.45 21.45
N ASN A 249 10.67 20.97 20.24
CA ASN A 249 9.32 20.57 19.84
C ASN A 249 9.13 19.04 19.82
N LEU A 250 10.00 18.27 20.48
CA LEU A 250 9.95 16.80 20.46
C LEU A 250 8.68 16.21 21.11
N PHE A 251 7.94 17.01 21.90
CA PHE A 251 6.64 16.63 22.47
C PHE A 251 5.46 16.86 21.50
N ALA A 252 5.69 17.30 20.27
CA ALA A 252 4.63 17.63 19.32
C ALA A 252 3.70 16.44 19.05
N PHE A 253 4.25 15.23 18.88
CA PHE A 253 3.48 14.03 18.59
C PHE A 253 2.60 13.60 19.76
N LYS A 254 3.16 13.61 20.97
CA LYS A 254 2.40 13.35 22.21
C LYS A 254 1.26 14.34 22.43
N LYS A 255 1.50 15.64 22.16
CA LYS A 255 0.44 16.67 22.20
C LYS A 255 -0.65 16.42 21.17
N ALA A 256 -0.27 15.98 19.97
CA ALA A 256 -1.18 15.63 18.89
C ALA A 256 -1.81 14.23 19.01
N LYS A 257 -1.42 13.43 20.02
CA LYS A 257 -1.80 12.01 20.18
C LYS A 257 -1.55 11.21 18.91
N SER A 258 -0.37 11.42 18.33
CA SER A 258 0.08 10.80 17.09
C SER A 258 1.40 10.08 17.30
N THR A 259 1.70 9.13 16.43
CA THR A 259 2.88 8.28 16.48
C THR A 259 3.61 8.37 15.14
N PRO A 260 4.92 8.67 15.11
CA PRO A 260 5.71 8.62 13.89
C PRO A 260 5.79 7.19 13.35
N ALA A 261 5.31 6.95 12.14
CA ALA A 261 5.45 5.68 11.43
C ALA A 261 6.88 5.45 10.90
N SER A 262 7.56 6.52 10.55
CA SER A 262 8.92 6.51 10.03
C SER A 262 9.67 7.76 10.45
N ILE A 263 10.98 7.63 10.55
CA ILE A 263 11.94 8.72 10.78
C ILE A 263 13.00 8.59 9.71
N THR A 264 13.31 9.69 9.01
CA THR A 264 14.36 9.70 7.99
C THR A 264 15.22 10.94 8.20
N ILE A 265 16.53 10.71 8.31
CA ILE A 265 17.51 11.78 8.46
C ILE A 265 17.82 12.37 7.07
N SER A 266 17.96 13.68 6.99
CA SER A 266 18.40 14.32 5.75
C SER A 266 19.85 13.95 5.43
N PRO A 267 20.25 13.86 4.15
CA PRO A 267 21.64 13.55 3.77
C PRO A 267 22.70 14.47 4.36
N ASP A 268 22.37 15.75 4.61
CA ASP A 268 23.25 16.69 5.30
C ASP A 268 23.33 16.49 6.83
N GLY A 269 22.51 15.59 7.39
CA GLY A 269 22.40 15.31 8.82
C GLY A 269 21.75 16.42 9.64
N GLN A 270 21.37 17.54 9.06
CA GLN A 270 20.88 18.71 9.81
C GLN A 270 19.41 18.60 10.19
N ARG A 271 18.63 17.75 9.51
CA ARG A 271 17.19 17.63 9.72
C ARG A 271 16.77 16.18 9.78
N PHE A 272 15.58 15.97 10.29
CA PHE A 272 14.87 14.71 10.10
C PHE A 272 13.40 14.96 9.80
N ALA A 273 12.83 14.11 8.98
CA ALA A 273 11.42 14.13 8.62
C ALA A 273 10.73 12.90 9.18
N THR A 274 9.46 13.06 9.49
CA THR A 274 8.59 12.00 9.98
C THR A 274 7.26 12.04 9.26
N TYR A 275 6.65 10.88 9.06
CA TYR A 275 5.23 10.76 8.74
C TYR A 275 4.51 10.14 9.94
N SER A 276 3.42 10.73 10.43
CA SER A 276 2.71 10.22 11.62
C SER A 276 1.25 9.84 11.35
N PHE A 277 0.74 8.95 12.19
CA PHE A 277 -0.68 8.57 12.26
C PHE A 277 -1.20 8.80 13.70
N PRO A 278 -2.50 9.04 13.91
CA PRO A 278 -3.56 9.12 12.91
C PRO A 278 -3.67 10.48 12.21
N ASP A 279 -2.88 11.47 12.62
CA ASP A 279 -2.97 12.85 12.16
C ASP A 279 -2.53 13.09 10.70
N ARG A 280 -1.76 12.15 10.12
CA ARG A 280 -1.29 12.19 8.72
C ARG A 280 -0.50 13.46 8.41
N GLN A 281 0.34 13.88 9.36
CA GLN A 281 1.18 15.04 9.19
C GLN A 281 2.63 14.64 8.89
N ILE A 282 3.23 15.36 7.95
CA ILE A 282 4.67 15.31 7.73
C ILE A 282 5.29 16.43 8.55
N ARG A 283 6.16 16.08 9.48
CA ARG A 283 6.89 17.04 10.32
C ARG A 283 8.37 16.95 10.03
N ILE A 284 8.98 18.12 9.84
CA ILE A 284 10.43 18.26 9.64
C ILE A 284 10.96 19.00 10.84
N PHE A 285 11.96 18.43 11.49
CA PHE A 285 12.64 19.01 12.64
C PHE A 285 14.06 19.35 12.27
N ASP A 286 14.56 20.42 12.87
CA ASP A 286 15.98 20.68 12.95
C ASP A 286 16.59 19.73 13.97
N PHE A 287 17.56 18.91 13.53
CA PHE A 287 18.17 17.86 14.35
C PHE A 287 18.93 18.42 15.56
N PRO A 288 19.88 19.38 15.40
CA PRO A 288 20.63 19.90 16.54
C PRO A 288 19.74 20.58 17.57
N THR A 289 18.74 21.36 17.16
CA THR A 289 17.91 22.11 18.12
C THR A 289 16.66 21.35 18.58
N GLY A 290 16.29 20.24 17.92
CA GLY A 290 15.03 19.52 18.14
C GLY A 290 13.77 20.37 17.88
N LYS A 291 13.89 21.48 17.14
CA LYS A 291 12.79 22.41 16.89
C LYS A 291 12.06 22.06 15.60
N LEU A 292 10.76 22.30 15.58
CA LEU A 292 9.94 22.04 14.41
C LEU A 292 10.25 23.10 13.34
N TYR A 293 10.74 22.65 12.19
CA TYR A 293 11.06 23.50 11.05
C TYR A 293 9.84 23.71 10.14
N ARG A 294 9.15 22.63 9.76
CA ARG A 294 7.97 22.64 8.88
C ARG A 294 6.98 21.53 9.25
N THR A 295 5.71 21.79 8.96
CA THR A 295 4.63 20.79 9.00
C THR A 295 3.83 20.86 7.71
N TYR A 296 3.53 19.69 7.14
CA TYR A 296 2.62 19.53 6.02
C TYR A 296 1.45 18.65 6.45
N ASP A 297 0.25 19.13 6.18
CA ASP A 297 -0.98 18.46 6.60
C ASP A 297 -1.58 17.66 5.44
N GLU A 298 -1.64 16.33 5.60
CA GLU A 298 -2.33 15.41 4.68
C GLU A 298 -3.51 14.71 5.39
N SER A 299 -4.08 15.35 6.41
CA SER A 299 -5.28 14.86 7.07
C SER A 299 -6.46 14.77 6.11
N LEU A 300 -7.33 13.81 6.37
CA LEU A 300 -8.50 13.53 5.53
C LEU A 300 -9.45 14.74 5.45
N THR A 301 -9.56 15.50 6.55
CA THR A 301 -10.35 16.73 6.64
C THR A 301 -9.78 17.78 5.69
N THR A 302 -8.48 18.08 5.81
CA THR A 302 -7.79 19.06 4.95
C THR A 302 -7.91 18.68 3.47
N LEU A 303 -7.71 17.39 3.14
CA LEU A 303 -7.84 16.92 1.76
C LEU A 303 -9.26 17.10 1.21
N THR A 304 -10.29 16.88 2.02
CA THR A 304 -11.69 17.06 1.65
C THR A 304 -12.03 18.53 1.45
N GLU A 305 -11.61 19.39 2.38
CA GLU A 305 -11.82 20.84 2.30
C GLU A 305 -11.11 21.45 1.08
N MET A 306 -9.87 21.06 0.80
CA MET A 306 -9.13 21.52 -0.38
C MET A 306 -9.81 21.12 -1.69
N GLN A 307 -10.39 19.91 -1.76
CA GLN A 307 -11.13 19.43 -2.92
C GLN A 307 -12.43 20.22 -3.12
N GLN A 308 -13.18 20.49 -2.05
CA GLN A 308 -14.43 21.26 -2.09
C GLN A 308 -14.19 22.74 -2.43
N ALA A 309 -13.15 23.34 -1.85
CA ALA A 309 -12.76 24.73 -2.11
C ALA A 309 -12.11 24.93 -3.49
N GLY A 310 -11.79 23.84 -4.21
CA GLY A 310 -11.08 23.91 -5.49
C GLY A 310 -9.64 24.41 -5.37
N THR A 311 -9.06 24.36 -4.17
CA THR A 311 -7.66 24.75 -3.88
C THR A 311 -6.71 23.56 -3.88
N SER A 312 -7.21 22.35 -4.17
CA SER A 312 -6.38 21.16 -4.36
C SER A 312 -5.41 21.32 -5.53
N LEU A 313 -4.28 20.62 -5.48
CA LEU A 313 -3.28 20.64 -6.56
C LEU A 313 -3.86 20.12 -7.88
N ALA A 314 -4.79 19.17 -7.77
CA ALA A 314 -5.50 18.58 -8.88
C ALA A 314 -6.93 18.30 -8.45
N LYS A 315 -7.88 18.65 -9.31
CA LYS A 315 -9.29 18.35 -9.09
C LYS A 315 -9.60 16.97 -9.66
N PHE A 316 -9.91 16.02 -8.80
CA PHE A 316 -10.41 14.71 -9.21
C PHE A 316 -11.93 14.73 -9.37
N ASP A 317 -12.47 13.81 -10.17
CA ASP A 317 -13.91 13.53 -10.13
C ASP A 317 -14.31 12.92 -8.77
N GLU A 318 -15.60 12.99 -8.43
CA GLU A 318 -16.08 12.55 -7.11
C GLU A 318 -15.87 11.04 -6.87
N VAL A 319 -15.94 10.23 -7.93
CA VAL A 319 -15.82 8.77 -7.84
C VAL A 319 -14.38 8.35 -7.58
N GLU A 320 -13.44 8.91 -8.32
CA GLU A 320 -12.00 8.72 -8.19
C GLU A 320 -11.51 9.29 -6.86
N PHE A 321 -11.97 10.50 -6.48
CA PHE A 321 -11.66 11.07 -5.17
C PHE A 321 -12.15 10.17 -4.04
N GLY A 322 -13.40 9.69 -4.13
CA GLY A 322 -13.97 8.74 -3.17
C GLY A 322 -13.15 7.44 -3.05
N ARG A 323 -12.71 6.88 -4.18
CA ARG A 323 -11.85 5.68 -4.21
C ARG A 323 -10.50 5.94 -3.54
N ARG A 324 -9.83 7.05 -3.85
CA ARG A 324 -8.54 7.41 -3.23
C ARG A 324 -8.67 7.72 -1.75
N MET A 325 -9.76 8.37 -1.33
CA MET A 325 -10.07 8.59 0.09
C MET A 325 -10.31 7.30 0.86
N ALA A 326 -10.94 6.30 0.24
CA ALA A 326 -11.10 4.98 0.87
C ALA A 326 -9.74 4.29 1.10
N ILE A 327 -8.82 4.39 0.13
CA ILE A 327 -7.44 3.89 0.29
C ILE A 327 -6.73 4.64 1.42
N GLU A 328 -6.82 5.97 1.46
CA GLU A 328 -6.23 6.76 2.54
C GLU A 328 -6.71 6.27 3.92
N ARG A 329 -8.02 6.08 4.12
CA ARG A 329 -8.57 5.53 5.38
C ARG A 329 -7.96 4.17 5.75
N GLY A 330 -7.66 3.31 4.77
CA GLY A 330 -7.04 2.01 4.98
C GLY A 330 -5.56 2.03 5.42
N LEU A 331 -4.85 3.16 5.28
CA LEU A 331 -3.41 3.24 5.57
C LEU A 331 -3.04 3.12 7.06
N GLU A 332 -4.00 3.36 7.96
CA GLU A 332 -3.76 3.38 9.41
C GLU A 332 -3.61 1.97 10.01
N GLY A 333 -3.88 0.92 9.22
CA GLY A 333 -3.73 -0.46 9.67
C GLY A 333 -2.28 -0.82 10.03
N PRO A 334 -2.03 -1.68 11.04
CA PRO A 334 -0.69 -2.10 11.46
C PRO A 334 0.16 -2.70 10.34
N SER A 335 -0.48 -3.36 9.36
CA SER A 335 0.16 -3.98 8.20
C SER A 335 0.64 -2.96 7.16
N THR A 336 0.22 -1.70 7.26
CA THR A 336 0.47 -0.69 6.22
C THR A 336 1.18 0.54 6.78
N ALA A 337 0.83 0.98 7.99
CA ALA A 337 1.35 2.19 8.60
C ALA A 337 2.89 2.18 8.68
N SER A 338 3.49 1.06 9.10
CA SER A 338 4.95 0.89 9.22
C SER A 338 5.70 0.97 7.87
N LYS A 339 5.01 0.79 6.75
CA LYS A 339 5.59 0.82 5.41
C LYS A 339 5.62 2.24 4.82
N VAL A 340 4.90 3.19 5.42
CA VAL A 340 4.84 4.57 4.94
C VAL A 340 6.10 5.34 5.36
N ASN A 341 6.80 5.90 4.38
CA ASN A 341 7.95 6.74 4.66
C ASN A 341 7.90 8.12 3.97
N VAL A 342 8.84 8.95 4.40
CA VAL A 342 9.16 10.25 3.83
C VAL A 342 10.66 10.27 3.56
N ILE A 343 11.08 10.70 2.38
CA ILE A 343 12.50 10.75 2.01
C ILE A 343 12.92 12.16 1.66
N PHE A 344 14.22 12.42 1.80
CA PHE A 344 14.86 13.62 1.28
C PHE A 344 15.53 13.34 -0.06
N ASP A 345 15.75 14.39 -0.84
CA ASP A 345 16.74 14.36 -1.91
C ASP A 345 18.16 14.56 -1.36
N GLU A 346 19.18 14.26 -2.16
CA GLU A 346 20.61 14.43 -1.84
C GLU A 346 20.95 15.86 -1.38
N SER A 347 20.27 16.89 -1.92
CA SER A 347 20.49 18.28 -1.49
C SER A 347 19.83 18.65 -0.17
N SER A 348 19.00 17.77 0.40
CA SER A 348 18.24 18.01 1.64
C SER A 348 17.25 19.18 1.58
N HIS A 349 16.94 19.70 0.38
CA HIS A 349 16.02 20.81 0.17
C HIS A 349 14.61 20.35 -0.19
N PHE A 350 14.49 19.17 -0.79
CA PHE A 350 13.24 18.57 -1.22
C PHE A 350 12.89 17.39 -0.34
N VAL A 351 11.60 17.29 -0.04
CA VAL A 351 11.02 16.16 0.67
C VAL A 351 9.99 15.50 -0.23
N LEU A 352 10.05 14.18 -0.30
CA LEU A 352 9.14 13.35 -1.09
C LEU A 352 8.40 12.39 -0.19
N TYR A 353 7.09 12.30 -0.39
CA TYR A 353 6.22 11.37 0.31
C TYR A 353 5.00 11.03 -0.55
N GLY A 354 4.44 9.84 -0.35
CA GLY A 354 3.18 9.48 -0.99
C GLY A 354 2.02 10.27 -0.38
N SER A 355 1.08 10.70 -1.22
CA SER A 355 -0.16 11.42 -0.88
C SER A 355 -1.30 10.88 -1.75
N LEU A 356 -2.53 11.29 -1.45
CA LEU A 356 -3.72 11.07 -2.27
C LEU A 356 -3.52 11.49 -3.74
N HIS A 357 -2.71 12.54 -3.98
CA HIS A 357 -2.46 13.07 -5.32
C HIS A 357 -1.34 12.34 -6.07
N GLY A 358 -0.69 11.32 -5.48
CA GLY A 358 0.55 10.74 -5.96
C GLY A 358 1.72 11.06 -5.03
N ILE A 359 2.96 10.97 -5.51
CA ILE A 359 4.15 11.28 -4.71
C ILE A 359 4.42 12.78 -4.83
N LYS A 360 4.19 13.53 -3.74
CA LYS A 360 4.46 14.97 -3.69
C LYS A 360 5.94 15.19 -3.47
N CYS A 361 6.56 16.05 -4.29
CA CYS A 361 7.90 16.58 -4.07
C CYS A 361 7.79 18.05 -3.66
N ILE A 362 8.15 18.34 -2.41
CA ILE A 362 8.00 19.67 -1.81
C ILE A 362 9.36 20.29 -1.56
N ASN A 363 9.55 21.51 -2.05
CA ASN A 363 10.68 22.35 -1.67
C ASN A 363 10.44 22.92 -0.27
N THR A 364 11.23 22.48 0.70
CA THR A 364 11.11 22.87 2.12
C THR A 364 11.54 24.32 2.40
N TYR A 365 12.34 24.91 1.50
CA TYR A 365 12.79 26.30 1.59
C TYR A 365 11.72 27.28 1.10
N THR A 366 11.13 27.01 -0.08
CA THR A 366 10.09 27.87 -0.68
C THR A 366 8.67 27.50 -0.25
N ASN A 367 8.49 26.33 0.38
CA ASN A 367 7.22 25.76 0.82
C ASN A 367 6.24 25.52 -0.32
N ARG A 368 6.73 24.98 -1.44
CA ARG A 368 5.93 24.70 -2.63
C ARG A 368 6.10 23.27 -3.10
N VAL A 369 5.00 22.70 -3.58
CA VAL A 369 5.04 21.47 -4.36
C VAL A 369 5.65 21.81 -5.72
N VAL A 370 6.73 21.13 -6.06
CA VAL A 370 7.48 21.38 -7.30
C VAL A 370 7.18 20.32 -8.36
N ARG A 371 6.96 19.07 -7.95
CA ARG A 371 6.52 17.97 -8.81
C ARG A 371 5.54 17.06 -8.05
N VAL A 372 4.66 16.40 -8.80
CA VAL A 372 3.80 15.32 -8.29
C VAL A 372 3.98 14.12 -9.22
N PHE A 373 4.63 13.07 -8.75
CA PHE A 373 4.84 11.85 -9.52
C PHE A 373 3.65 10.91 -9.36
N GLY A 374 3.28 10.21 -10.42
CA GLY A 374 2.22 9.21 -10.42
C GLY A 374 0.82 9.80 -10.19
N GLN A 375 0.60 11.08 -10.51
CA GLN A 375 -0.68 11.74 -10.26
C GLN A 375 -1.86 11.06 -10.97
N ASP A 376 -1.64 10.69 -12.22
CA ASP A 376 -2.61 9.99 -13.07
C ASP A 376 -2.62 8.47 -12.85
N GLU A 377 -1.80 7.95 -11.93
CA GLU A 377 -1.62 6.51 -11.76
C GLU A 377 -2.56 5.96 -10.67
N PRO A 378 -3.17 4.78 -10.86
CA PRO A 378 -4.19 4.22 -9.96
C PRO A 378 -3.56 3.46 -8.78
N PHE A 379 -2.56 4.06 -8.11
CA PHE A 379 -1.96 3.50 -6.91
C PHE A 379 -1.57 4.57 -5.90
N ARG A 380 -1.62 4.20 -4.61
CA ARG A 380 -1.09 5.00 -3.51
C ARG A 380 0.32 4.54 -3.17
N ALA A 381 1.31 5.39 -3.39
CA ALA A 381 2.70 5.13 -2.99
C ALA A 381 2.80 4.87 -1.47
N LEU A 382 3.61 3.91 -1.00
CA LEU A 382 3.81 3.66 0.44
C LEU A 382 5.24 3.93 0.86
N ASN A 383 6.16 3.09 0.39
CA ASN A 383 7.57 3.18 0.71
C ASN A 383 8.34 3.70 -0.51
N LEU A 384 9.17 4.70 -0.29
CA LEU A 384 9.93 5.41 -1.32
C LEU A 384 11.43 5.25 -1.07
N CYS A 385 12.20 5.15 -2.15
CA CYS A 385 13.64 5.37 -2.12
C CYS A 385 14.10 6.05 -3.41
N MET A 386 15.28 6.64 -3.39
CA MET A 386 15.78 7.42 -4.51
C MET A 386 17.26 7.17 -4.75
N TYR A 387 17.64 7.32 -6.02
CA TYR A 387 18.99 7.30 -6.53
C TYR A 387 19.16 8.54 -7.40
N GLN A 388 20.17 9.39 -7.15
CA GLN A 388 20.41 10.57 -7.99
C GLN A 388 21.74 10.52 -8.74
N GLY A 389 22.40 9.35 -8.71
CA GLY A 389 23.62 9.06 -9.44
C GLY A 389 24.84 9.80 -8.90
N GLN A 390 25.99 9.11 -8.85
CA GLN A 390 27.27 9.80 -8.75
C GLN A 390 27.60 10.40 -10.12
N PRO A 391 28.12 11.64 -10.20
CA PRO A 391 28.65 12.15 -11.47
C PRO A 391 29.74 11.18 -11.93
N GLN A 392 29.56 10.55 -13.10
CA GLN A 392 30.58 9.68 -13.66
C GLN A 392 31.82 10.53 -13.94
N LYS A 393 32.91 10.33 -13.18
CA LYS A 393 34.22 10.87 -13.57
C LYS A 393 34.68 10.14 -14.83
N LYS A 394 34.25 10.58 -16.02
CA LYS A 394 34.95 10.21 -17.26
C LYS A 394 36.26 11.00 -17.33
N GLY A 395 37.33 10.31 -17.69
CA GLY A 395 38.70 10.79 -17.61
C GLY A 395 38.98 12.07 -18.39
N LEU A 396 40.01 12.80 -17.93
CA LEU A 396 40.70 13.93 -18.56
C LEU A 396 39.87 14.75 -19.57
N VAL A 397 39.12 15.70 -19.02
CA VAL A 397 38.59 16.83 -19.79
C VAL A 397 39.80 17.65 -20.27
N THR A 398 40.04 17.67 -21.58
CA THR A 398 41.07 18.55 -22.16
C THR A 398 40.63 20.02 -22.00
N ILE A 399 41.59 20.92 -21.80
CA ILE A 399 41.34 22.36 -21.58
C ILE A 399 40.48 22.99 -22.69
N LEU A 400 40.53 22.43 -23.90
CA LEU A 400 39.71 22.85 -25.05
C LEU A 400 38.23 22.43 -24.94
N MET A 401 37.92 21.31 -24.30
CA MET A 401 36.54 20.85 -24.04
C MET A 401 35.84 21.69 -22.96
N ALA A 402 36.59 22.25 -22.00
CA ALA A 402 36.05 23.08 -20.92
C ALA A 402 35.66 24.51 -21.37
N ALA A 403 36.05 24.93 -22.59
CA ALA A 403 35.94 26.32 -23.03
C ALA A 403 34.66 26.66 -23.82
N SER A 404 33.91 25.67 -24.33
CA SER A 404 32.82 25.92 -25.30
C SER A 404 31.41 25.48 -24.89
N SER A 405 31.22 24.78 -23.78
CA SER A 405 29.89 24.37 -23.30
C SER A 405 29.88 24.33 -21.78
N ASN A 406 28.81 24.81 -21.16
CA ASN A 406 28.71 24.95 -19.71
C ASN A 406 28.84 23.57 -19.02
N PRO A 407 29.96 23.24 -18.36
CA PRO A 407 30.28 21.87 -17.95
C PRO A 407 29.24 21.27 -16.98
N LEU A 408 28.55 22.14 -16.23
CA LEU A 408 27.54 21.76 -15.25
C LEU A 408 26.22 21.28 -15.88
N LEU A 409 25.91 21.69 -17.12
CA LEU A 409 24.73 21.22 -17.85
C LEU A 409 24.97 19.81 -18.42
N GLU A 410 26.18 19.55 -18.92
CA GLU A 410 26.60 18.22 -19.36
C GLU A 410 26.66 17.22 -18.19
N GLU A 411 27.15 17.63 -17.01
CA GLU A 411 27.11 16.79 -15.80
C GLU A 411 25.69 16.45 -15.34
N ALA A 412 24.74 17.38 -15.48
CA ALA A 412 23.33 17.16 -15.14
C ALA A 412 22.63 16.23 -16.15
N GLU A 413 23.00 16.28 -17.43
CA GLU A 413 22.55 15.32 -18.45
C GLU A 413 23.11 13.91 -18.21
N GLN A 414 24.33 13.80 -17.68
CA GLN A 414 24.98 12.51 -17.34
C GLN A 414 24.37 11.80 -16.13
N ARG A 415 23.72 12.50 -15.19
CA ARG A 415 23.08 11.84 -14.04
C ARG A 415 21.81 11.11 -14.47
N ASP A 416 21.63 9.88 -14.01
CA ASP A 416 20.42 9.09 -14.27
C ASP A 416 19.62 8.87 -12.97
N PRO A 417 18.87 9.89 -12.50
CA PRO A 417 18.12 9.79 -11.27
C PRO A 417 16.90 8.89 -11.43
N MET A 418 16.63 8.13 -10.39
CA MET A 418 15.54 7.17 -10.30
C MET A 418 14.86 7.29 -8.94
N LEU A 419 13.54 7.49 -8.96
CA LEU A 419 12.68 7.37 -7.78
C LEU A 419 11.95 6.04 -7.86
N VAL A 420 11.95 5.29 -6.77
CA VAL A 420 11.26 3.99 -6.68
C VAL A 420 10.22 4.03 -5.58
N SER A 421 9.06 3.44 -5.86
CA SER A 421 7.95 3.37 -4.91
C SER A 421 7.31 1.98 -4.88
N THR A 422 6.94 1.52 -3.69
CA THR A 422 5.92 0.47 -3.54
C THR A 422 4.52 1.08 -3.60
N GLY A 423 3.49 0.26 -3.84
CA GLY A 423 2.09 0.70 -3.86
C GLY A 423 1.21 -0.04 -2.85
N TYR A 424 0.20 0.65 -2.32
CA TYR A 424 -0.81 0.05 -1.43
C TYR A 424 -1.53 -1.11 -2.10
N ALA A 425 -1.48 -2.28 -1.47
CA ALA A 425 -2.05 -3.53 -1.99
C ALA A 425 -1.61 -3.86 -3.43
N LYS A 426 -0.36 -3.48 -3.79
CA LYS A 426 0.24 -3.81 -5.09
C LYS A 426 1.41 -4.77 -4.89
N VAL A 427 1.46 -5.78 -5.76
CA VAL A 427 2.52 -6.80 -5.82
C VAL A 427 3.67 -6.33 -6.74
N ARG A 428 3.89 -5.02 -6.83
CA ARG A 428 4.82 -4.38 -7.78
C ARG A 428 5.47 -3.16 -7.17
N PHE A 429 6.69 -2.87 -7.60
CA PHE A 429 7.31 -1.57 -7.42
C PHE A 429 7.34 -0.79 -8.74
N TYR A 430 7.33 0.53 -8.62
CA TYR A 430 7.23 1.48 -9.73
C TYR A 430 8.48 2.35 -9.74
N MET A 431 9.06 2.55 -10.92
CA MET A 431 10.25 3.38 -11.13
C MET A 431 9.89 4.61 -11.95
N PHE A 432 10.37 5.77 -11.51
CA PHE A 432 10.27 7.05 -12.21
C PHE A 432 11.67 7.48 -12.59
N THR A 433 11.91 7.72 -13.88
CA THR A 433 13.21 8.09 -14.44
C THR A 433 13.11 9.45 -15.15
N LYS A 434 14.14 9.83 -15.92
CA LYS A 434 14.09 11.02 -16.78
C LYS A 434 13.18 10.87 -18.00
N GLU A 435 12.77 9.65 -18.35
CA GLU A 435 11.93 9.38 -19.52
C GLU A 435 10.53 9.98 -19.36
N THR A 436 10.14 10.84 -20.31
CA THR A 436 8.82 11.48 -20.35
C THR A 436 7.87 10.79 -21.31
N GLU A 437 8.39 10.18 -22.38
CA GLU A 437 7.62 9.44 -23.37
C GLU A 437 7.57 7.95 -23.01
N ILE A 438 6.50 7.55 -22.31
CA ILE A 438 6.37 6.20 -21.78
C ILE A 438 5.25 5.46 -22.50
N SER A 439 5.58 4.33 -23.13
CA SER A 439 4.59 3.44 -23.71
C SER A 439 3.86 2.64 -22.62
N LYS A 440 2.54 2.77 -22.55
CA LYS A 440 1.69 2.00 -21.62
C LYS A 440 1.73 0.49 -21.89
N GLN A 441 2.10 0.07 -23.09
CA GLN A 441 2.12 -1.35 -23.47
C GLN A 441 3.34 -2.09 -22.91
N THR A 442 4.49 -1.41 -22.77
CA THR A 442 5.78 -2.04 -22.43
C THR A 442 6.27 -1.71 -21.02
N ARG A 443 5.78 -0.64 -20.40
CA ARG A 443 6.22 -0.20 -19.06
C ARG A 443 5.93 -1.22 -17.95
N ASP A 444 4.89 -2.04 -18.12
CA ASP A 444 4.42 -2.98 -17.11
C ASP A 444 5.00 -4.38 -17.34
N VAL A 445 6.16 -4.64 -16.74
CA VAL A 445 6.88 -5.91 -16.94
C VAL A 445 6.32 -7.01 -16.04
N GLN A 446 6.05 -8.17 -16.65
CA GLN A 446 5.57 -9.39 -16.01
C GLN A 446 6.76 -10.34 -15.80
N ASN A 447 7.72 -9.96 -14.96
CA ASN A 447 8.92 -10.75 -14.68
C ASN A 447 8.63 -11.98 -13.81
N GLU A 448 7.58 -11.91 -12.98
CA GLU A 448 7.22 -12.96 -12.04
C GLU A 448 5.72 -13.15 -12.00
N ARG A 449 5.28 -14.37 -11.69
CA ARG A 449 3.88 -14.65 -11.40
C ARG A 449 3.63 -14.36 -9.92
N PRO A 450 2.72 -13.43 -9.58
CA PRO A 450 2.26 -13.27 -8.21
C PRO A 450 1.92 -14.62 -7.60
N ARG A 451 2.40 -14.84 -6.37
CA ARG A 451 1.82 -15.79 -5.46
C ARG A 451 0.33 -15.51 -5.46
N GLN A 452 -0.47 -16.51 -5.77
CA GLN A 452 -1.91 -16.45 -5.58
C GLN A 452 -2.20 -16.52 -4.07
N ALA A 453 -1.64 -15.58 -3.30
CA ALA A 453 -2.01 -15.37 -1.91
C ALA A 453 -3.38 -14.69 -1.93
N ASP A 454 -4.31 -15.28 -1.22
CA ASP A 454 -5.75 -15.03 -1.19
C ASP A 454 -6.56 -15.54 -2.38
N THR A 455 -6.20 -15.38 -3.65
CA THR A 455 -7.07 -16.01 -4.69
C THR A 455 -6.97 -17.53 -4.72
N ASP A 456 -5.84 -18.17 -4.38
CA ASP A 456 -5.76 -19.64 -4.35
C ASP A 456 -5.87 -20.24 -2.96
N VAL A 457 -5.83 -19.46 -1.88
CA VAL A 457 -6.20 -19.94 -0.54
C VAL A 457 -7.68 -19.67 -0.28
N LEU A 458 -8.26 -18.60 -0.83
CA LEU A 458 -9.71 -18.52 -1.01
C LEU A 458 -10.19 -19.40 -2.15
N LYS A 459 -9.44 -19.73 -3.22
CA LYS A 459 -9.88 -20.77 -4.19
C LYS A 459 -9.51 -22.19 -3.81
N LYS A 460 -8.55 -22.48 -2.93
CA LYS A 460 -8.32 -23.86 -2.41
C LYS A 460 -9.01 -24.08 -1.06
N GLY A 461 -9.20 -23.03 -0.27
CA GLY A 461 -10.11 -23.01 0.86
C GLY A 461 -11.57 -22.96 0.39
N LYS A 462 -11.91 -22.15 -0.63
CA LYS A 462 -13.18 -22.35 -1.35
C LYS A 462 -13.17 -23.62 -2.16
N ALA A 463 -12.16 -24.09 -2.90
CA ALA A 463 -12.29 -25.36 -3.62
C ALA A 463 -12.33 -26.58 -2.69
N ALA A 464 -11.69 -26.60 -1.53
CA ALA A 464 -11.86 -27.72 -0.58
C ALA A 464 -13.21 -27.65 0.15
N VAL A 465 -13.82 -26.46 0.26
CA VAL A 465 -15.17 -26.27 0.84
C VAL A 465 -16.28 -26.24 -0.23
N ASP A 466 -15.99 -25.96 -1.50
CA ASP A 466 -16.86 -25.96 -2.71
C ASP A 466 -16.80 -27.34 -3.38
N GLU A 467 -15.69 -28.07 -3.32
CA GLU A 467 -15.71 -29.51 -3.62
C GLU A 467 -16.52 -30.24 -2.55
N SER A 468 -16.70 -29.69 -1.35
CA SER A 468 -17.64 -30.22 -0.36
C SER A 468 -19.05 -29.62 -0.46
N ARG A 469 -19.25 -28.40 -0.99
CA ARG A 469 -20.57 -27.71 -1.02
C ARG A 469 -21.18 -27.40 -2.39
N GLY A 470 -20.53 -27.71 -3.51
CA GLY A 470 -21.05 -27.60 -4.89
C GLY A 470 -21.47 -26.18 -5.31
N SER A 471 -20.74 -25.55 -6.21
CA SER A 471 -21.06 -24.18 -6.67
C SER A 471 -22.12 -24.14 -7.79
N GLY A 472 -22.41 -25.31 -8.38
CA GLY A 472 -23.52 -25.52 -9.31
C GLY A 472 -24.05 -26.95 -9.24
N ALA A 473 -25.17 -27.19 -9.91
CA ALA A 473 -25.73 -28.53 -10.05
C ALA A 473 -26.44 -28.64 -11.40
N ILE A 474 -26.45 -29.83 -12.00
CA ILE A 474 -27.24 -30.15 -13.18
C ILE A 474 -28.28 -31.19 -12.76
N LEU A 475 -29.55 -30.81 -12.83
CA LEU A 475 -30.67 -31.75 -12.67
C LEU A 475 -30.90 -32.42 -14.03
N HIS A 476 -30.57 -33.69 -14.13
CA HIS A 476 -30.96 -34.52 -15.26
C HIS A 476 -32.42 -34.94 -15.04
N THR A 477 -33.37 -34.34 -15.76
CA THR A 477 -34.79 -34.68 -15.65
C THR A 477 -35.26 -35.52 -16.84
N SER A 478 -36.43 -36.16 -16.73
CA SER A 478 -37.02 -36.89 -17.86
C SER A 478 -37.33 -36.03 -19.09
N LEU A 479 -37.36 -34.69 -18.95
CA LEU A 479 -37.65 -33.75 -20.04
C LEU A 479 -36.43 -32.90 -20.48
N GLY A 480 -35.25 -33.18 -19.92
CA GLY A 480 -33.99 -32.50 -20.25
C GLY A 480 -33.22 -32.02 -19.02
N ASP A 481 -32.11 -31.33 -19.27
CA ASP A 481 -31.20 -30.89 -18.22
C ASP A 481 -31.50 -29.46 -17.75
N ILE A 482 -31.49 -29.24 -16.44
CA ILE A 482 -31.61 -27.92 -15.81
C ILE A 482 -30.31 -27.62 -15.07
N GLN A 483 -29.57 -26.62 -15.52
CA GLN A 483 -28.33 -26.18 -14.88
C GLN A 483 -28.62 -25.08 -13.85
N LEU A 484 -28.26 -25.34 -12.61
CA LEU A 484 -28.40 -24.45 -11.47
C LEU A 484 -27.06 -23.85 -11.07
N ARG A 485 -27.09 -22.58 -10.68
CA ARG A 485 -26.03 -21.92 -9.90
C ARG A 485 -26.50 -21.83 -8.46
N LEU A 486 -25.69 -22.35 -7.54
CA LEU A 486 -25.99 -22.35 -6.11
C LEU A 486 -25.27 -21.18 -5.43
N PHE A 487 -25.80 -20.74 -4.28
CA PHE A 487 -25.28 -19.59 -3.53
C PHE A 487 -24.83 -19.99 -2.12
N PRO A 488 -23.72 -20.76 -1.99
CA PRO A 488 -23.22 -21.21 -0.68
C PRO A 488 -22.78 -20.05 0.21
N ASP A 489 -22.36 -18.93 -0.37
CA ASP A 489 -22.00 -17.71 0.39
C ASP A 489 -23.23 -17.06 1.07
N VAL A 490 -24.44 -17.36 0.59
CA VAL A 490 -25.68 -16.70 1.03
C VAL A 490 -26.55 -17.61 1.88
N ALA A 491 -26.69 -18.88 1.49
CA ALA A 491 -27.46 -19.90 2.20
C ALA A 491 -26.59 -21.16 2.40
N PRO A 492 -25.57 -21.10 3.30
CA PRO A 492 -24.58 -22.15 3.43
C PRO A 492 -25.16 -23.49 3.88
N LYS A 493 -26.12 -23.51 4.82
CA LYS A 493 -26.73 -24.75 5.29
C LYS A 493 -27.67 -25.33 4.24
N THR A 494 -28.46 -24.49 3.57
CA THR A 494 -29.37 -24.95 2.52
C THR A 494 -28.61 -25.57 1.34
N VAL A 495 -27.52 -24.92 0.90
CA VAL A 495 -26.70 -25.45 -0.19
C VAL A 495 -25.98 -26.74 0.21
N GLU A 496 -25.44 -26.80 1.43
CA GLU A 496 -24.82 -28.03 1.96
C GLU A 496 -25.80 -29.20 2.02
N ASN A 497 -27.03 -28.96 2.48
CA ASN A 497 -28.11 -29.93 2.49
C ASN A 497 -28.43 -30.46 1.08
N PHE A 498 -28.70 -29.54 0.15
CA PHE A 498 -29.05 -29.87 -1.24
C PHE A 498 -27.94 -30.65 -1.95
N VAL A 499 -26.69 -30.23 -1.82
CA VAL A 499 -25.55 -30.86 -2.48
C VAL A 499 -25.24 -32.24 -1.89
N THR A 500 -25.32 -32.38 -0.58
CA THR A 500 -25.08 -33.67 0.08
C THR A 500 -26.17 -34.68 -0.27
N HIS A 501 -27.45 -34.29 -0.27
CA HIS A 501 -28.53 -35.14 -0.78
C HIS A 501 -28.33 -35.51 -2.26
N SER A 502 -27.90 -34.56 -3.09
CA SER A 502 -27.61 -34.80 -4.51
C SER A 502 -26.51 -35.85 -4.70
N ARG A 503 -25.40 -35.75 -3.96
CA ARG A 503 -24.28 -36.71 -4.03
C ARG A 503 -24.63 -38.09 -3.50
N ASN A 504 -25.46 -38.14 -2.45
CA ASN A 504 -25.94 -39.40 -1.89
C ASN A 504 -27.00 -40.08 -2.78
N GLY A 505 -27.38 -39.46 -3.91
CA GLY A 505 -28.42 -39.96 -4.80
C GLY A 505 -29.82 -39.89 -4.21
N TYR A 506 -30.03 -39.11 -3.16
CA TYR A 506 -31.32 -38.98 -2.45
C TYR A 506 -32.43 -38.47 -3.39
N TYR A 507 -32.08 -37.59 -4.32
CA TYR A 507 -33.02 -37.05 -5.30
C TYR A 507 -33.24 -37.96 -6.52
N ASN A 508 -32.47 -39.04 -6.68
CA ASN A 508 -32.56 -39.91 -7.86
C ASN A 508 -33.90 -40.66 -7.85
N GLY A 509 -34.68 -40.48 -8.92
CA GLY A 509 -36.02 -41.04 -9.06
C GLY A 509 -37.14 -40.22 -8.41
N THR A 510 -36.83 -39.13 -7.70
CA THR A 510 -37.87 -38.25 -7.13
C THR A 510 -38.64 -37.53 -8.22
N ILE A 511 -39.94 -37.31 -7.99
CA ILE A 511 -40.83 -36.65 -8.96
C ILE A 511 -41.06 -35.18 -8.62
N PHE A 512 -41.37 -34.39 -9.65
CA PHE A 512 -42.01 -33.09 -9.45
C PHE A 512 -43.48 -33.30 -9.10
N HIS A 513 -43.76 -33.54 -7.81
CA HIS A 513 -45.10 -33.90 -7.32
C HIS A 513 -46.09 -32.74 -7.37
N ARG A 514 -45.60 -31.49 -7.51
CA ARG A 514 -46.44 -30.29 -7.57
C ARG A 514 -45.93 -29.33 -8.64
N VAL A 515 -46.77 -29.05 -9.63
CA VAL A 515 -46.49 -28.19 -10.78
C VAL A 515 -47.66 -27.22 -10.95
N ILE A 516 -47.40 -25.93 -10.80
CA ILE A 516 -48.40 -24.88 -10.94
C ILE A 516 -47.96 -23.91 -12.03
N ARG A 517 -48.76 -23.85 -13.10
CA ARG A 517 -48.51 -22.96 -14.25
C ARG A 517 -48.49 -21.50 -13.83
N LYS A 518 -47.51 -20.74 -14.32
CA LYS A 518 -47.19 -19.35 -13.99
C LYS A 518 -46.88 -19.12 -12.50
N PHE A 519 -46.37 -20.14 -11.82
CA PHE A 519 -45.99 -20.02 -10.42
C PHE A 519 -44.67 -20.74 -10.13
N MET A 520 -44.69 -22.07 -10.00
CA MET A 520 -43.50 -22.86 -9.67
C MET A 520 -43.66 -24.35 -9.98
N ILE A 521 -42.50 -25.03 -10.06
CA ILE A 521 -42.39 -26.49 -10.07
C ILE A 521 -41.67 -26.92 -8.80
N GLN A 522 -42.21 -27.89 -8.06
CA GLN A 522 -41.72 -28.36 -6.77
C GLN A 522 -41.38 -29.85 -6.82
N GLY A 523 -40.24 -30.19 -6.23
CA GLY A 523 -39.71 -31.56 -6.17
C GLY A 523 -38.86 -31.77 -4.92
N GLY A 524 -38.17 -32.91 -4.84
CA GLY A 524 -37.29 -33.23 -3.72
C GLY A 524 -37.96 -33.93 -2.54
N ASP A 525 -39.19 -34.43 -2.73
CA ASP A 525 -39.88 -35.32 -1.80
C ASP A 525 -39.72 -36.79 -2.25
N PRO A 526 -39.12 -37.68 -1.43
CA PRO A 526 -39.04 -39.12 -1.71
C PRO A 526 -40.38 -39.85 -1.80
N LEU A 527 -41.41 -39.38 -1.09
CA LEU A 527 -42.75 -39.99 -1.10
C LEU A 527 -43.60 -39.51 -2.28
N GLY A 528 -43.27 -38.33 -2.84
CA GLY A 528 -43.95 -37.74 -3.99
C GLY A 528 -45.38 -37.30 -3.73
N ASP A 529 -45.71 -36.98 -2.47
CA ASP A 529 -47.03 -36.53 -2.00
C ASP A 529 -47.01 -35.16 -1.29
N GLY A 530 -45.83 -34.58 -1.11
CA GLY A 530 -45.58 -33.29 -0.49
C GLY A 530 -45.37 -33.35 1.03
N THR A 531 -45.46 -34.52 1.67
CA THR A 531 -45.35 -34.69 3.13
C THR A 531 -43.99 -35.24 3.58
N GLY A 532 -43.23 -35.83 2.67
CA GLY A 532 -41.94 -36.46 2.97
C GLY A 532 -40.74 -35.55 2.79
N GLY A 533 -39.59 -36.03 3.24
CA GLY A 533 -38.30 -35.34 3.10
C GLY A 533 -37.73 -34.87 4.42
N GLU A 534 -36.46 -35.18 4.65
CA GLU A 534 -35.69 -34.75 5.83
C GLU A 534 -34.38 -34.13 5.38
N SER A 535 -33.82 -33.25 6.21
CA SER A 535 -32.46 -32.75 5.94
C SER A 535 -31.41 -33.82 6.21
N ILE A 536 -30.18 -33.56 5.75
CA ILE A 536 -29.02 -34.42 6.02
C ILE A 536 -28.68 -34.58 7.50
N TRP A 537 -29.28 -33.77 8.38
CA TRP A 537 -29.10 -33.82 9.82
C TRP A 537 -30.21 -34.61 10.56
N GLY A 538 -31.12 -35.27 9.83
CA GLY A 538 -32.15 -36.15 10.42
C GLY A 538 -33.37 -35.42 10.98
N GLY A 539 -33.74 -34.27 10.39
CA GLY A 539 -34.88 -33.45 10.81
C GLY A 539 -35.02 -32.17 9.97
N GLU A 540 -35.69 -31.16 10.52
CA GLU A 540 -35.84 -29.83 9.91
C GLU A 540 -34.69 -28.88 10.28
N PHE A 541 -34.42 -27.87 9.45
CA PHE A 541 -33.42 -26.83 9.74
C PHE A 541 -33.91 -25.40 9.46
N ALA A 542 -33.24 -24.43 10.10
CA ALA A 542 -33.59 -23.01 10.10
C ALA A 542 -33.49 -22.33 8.73
N ASP A 543 -34.28 -21.26 8.53
CA ASP A 543 -34.25 -20.44 7.31
C ASP A 543 -33.00 -19.54 7.24
N GLU A 544 -32.49 -19.32 6.02
CA GLU A 544 -31.34 -18.45 5.73
C GLU A 544 -31.77 -17.27 4.83
N PHE A 545 -32.47 -16.28 5.42
CA PHE A 545 -32.90 -15.09 4.68
C PHE A 545 -31.74 -14.15 4.36
N SER A 546 -31.77 -13.57 3.16
CA SER A 546 -30.68 -12.73 2.65
C SER A 546 -31.19 -11.56 1.81
N SER A 547 -30.26 -10.84 1.17
CA SER A 547 -30.59 -9.80 0.19
C SER A 547 -31.20 -10.35 -1.11
N LEU A 548 -31.19 -11.67 -1.33
CA LEU A 548 -31.78 -12.32 -2.49
C LEU A 548 -33.30 -12.39 -2.36
N LYS A 549 -33.97 -12.08 -3.47
CA LYS A 549 -35.43 -12.03 -3.58
C LYS A 549 -35.91 -12.85 -4.77
N HIS A 550 -37.19 -13.19 -4.76
CA HIS A 550 -37.92 -13.79 -5.89
C HIS A 550 -38.33 -12.71 -6.90
N ASP A 551 -37.38 -11.83 -7.25
CA ASP A 551 -37.57 -10.66 -8.11
C ASP A 551 -37.63 -11.02 -9.60
N ARG A 552 -37.29 -12.26 -9.95
CA ARG A 552 -37.16 -12.81 -11.30
C ARG A 552 -37.59 -14.27 -11.35
N PRO A 553 -38.09 -14.75 -12.50
CA PRO A 553 -38.37 -16.16 -12.71
C PRO A 553 -37.09 -17.00 -12.61
N TYR A 554 -37.28 -18.31 -12.46
CA TYR A 554 -36.24 -19.34 -12.33
C TYR A 554 -35.36 -19.20 -11.09
N THR A 555 -35.96 -18.70 -10.00
CA THR A 555 -35.34 -18.68 -8.68
C THR A 555 -35.56 -20.02 -7.98
N LEU A 556 -34.51 -20.59 -7.42
CA LEU A 556 -34.53 -21.86 -6.67
C LEU A 556 -34.56 -21.57 -5.17
N SER A 557 -35.58 -22.11 -4.51
CA SER A 557 -35.84 -21.89 -3.08
C SER A 557 -36.33 -23.14 -2.37
N MET A 558 -36.14 -23.20 -1.04
CA MET A 558 -36.62 -24.33 -0.23
C MET A 558 -38.12 -24.29 -0.03
N ALA A 559 -38.76 -25.46 -0.10
CA ALA A 559 -40.13 -25.64 0.37
C ALA A 559 -40.12 -25.96 1.87
N ASN A 560 -40.89 -25.20 2.65
CA ASN A 560 -41.04 -25.37 4.09
C ASN A 560 -42.55 -25.38 4.44
N ALA A 561 -42.88 -25.97 5.59
CA ALA A 561 -44.26 -26.02 6.13
C ALA A 561 -44.56 -24.86 7.11
N GLY A 562 -43.62 -23.93 7.26
CA GLY A 562 -43.63 -22.82 8.21
C GLY A 562 -42.21 -22.27 8.41
N PRO A 563 -42.03 -21.23 9.24
CA PRO A 563 -40.70 -20.71 9.54
C PRO A 563 -39.80 -21.78 10.17
N ASN A 564 -38.57 -21.90 9.67
CA ASN A 564 -37.52 -22.81 10.14
C ASN A 564 -37.81 -24.32 9.98
N THR A 565 -38.68 -24.70 9.04
CA THR A 565 -39.03 -26.10 8.78
C THR A 565 -38.48 -26.62 7.44
N ASN A 566 -37.24 -26.28 7.10
CA ASN A 566 -36.62 -26.74 5.85
C ASN A 566 -36.22 -28.22 5.95
N GLY A 567 -36.60 -29.02 4.96
CA GLY A 567 -36.25 -30.45 4.84
C GLY A 567 -35.41 -30.72 3.58
N SER A 568 -35.89 -31.60 2.69
CA SER A 568 -35.25 -31.88 1.39
C SER A 568 -35.95 -31.24 0.18
N GLN A 569 -37.18 -30.77 0.36
CA GLN A 569 -38.01 -30.28 -0.74
C GLN A 569 -37.61 -28.88 -1.21
N PHE A 570 -37.69 -28.65 -2.52
CA PHE A 570 -37.37 -27.36 -3.15
C PHE A 570 -38.33 -27.05 -4.29
N PHE A 571 -38.39 -25.79 -4.69
CA PHE A 571 -39.13 -25.35 -5.87
C PHE A 571 -38.34 -24.37 -6.73
N ILE A 572 -38.66 -24.37 -8.03
CA ILE A 572 -38.15 -23.42 -9.03
C ILE A 572 -39.33 -22.57 -9.50
N THR A 573 -39.21 -21.25 -9.34
CA THR A 573 -40.27 -20.32 -9.80
C THR A 573 -40.26 -20.17 -11.31
N THR A 574 -41.42 -19.96 -11.92
CA THR A 574 -41.56 -19.64 -13.36
C THR A 574 -41.98 -18.19 -13.61
N GLU A 575 -42.40 -17.49 -12.55
CA GLU A 575 -42.77 -16.08 -12.54
C GLU A 575 -42.13 -15.36 -11.35
N LYS A 576 -42.31 -14.03 -11.28
CA LYS A 576 -41.89 -13.23 -10.11
C LYS A 576 -42.86 -13.46 -8.95
N THR A 577 -42.35 -13.84 -7.79
CA THR A 577 -43.16 -14.21 -6.62
C THR A 577 -42.72 -13.48 -5.35
N PRO A 578 -42.80 -12.13 -5.31
CA PRO A 578 -42.26 -11.33 -4.19
C PRO A 578 -42.93 -11.63 -2.83
N TRP A 579 -44.12 -12.23 -2.80
CA TRP A 579 -44.80 -12.63 -1.56
C TRP A 579 -44.13 -13.83 -0.85
N LEU A 580 -43.16 -14.48 -1.49
CA LEU A 580 -42.34 -15.56 -0.93
C LEU A 580 -41.04 -15.03 -0.30
N ASP A 581 -40.71 -13.74 -0.50
CA ASP A 581 -39.52 -13.11 0.08
C ASP A 581 -39.58 -13.15 1.61
N ASN A 582 -38.46 -13.50 2.24
CA ASN A 582 -38.34 -13.70 3.69
C ASN A 582 -39.30 -14.75 4.28
N LYS A 583 -39.85 -15.65 3.45
CA LYS A 583 -40.61 -16.83 3.87
C LYS A 583 -39.96 -18.13 3.44
N HIS A 584 -39.31 -18.12 2.28
CA HIS A 584 -38.58 -19.26 1.73
C HIS A 584 -37.13 -18.88 1.46
N THR A 585 -36.21 -19.77 1.83
CA THR A 585 -34.76 -19.56 1.66
C THR A 585 -34.39 -19.69 0.19
N VAL A 586 -33.89 -18.60 -0.41
CA VAL A 586 -33.37 -18.58 -1.79
C VAL A 586 -31.92 -19.05 -1.79
N PHE A 587 -31.63 -20.17 -2.46
CA PHE A 587 -30.31 -20.79 -2.43
C PHE A 587 -29.70 -21.05 -3.81
N GLY A 588 -30.41 -20.74 -4.90
CA GLY A 588 -29.86 -20.83 -6.24
C GLY A 588 -30.72 -20.20 -7.34
N ARG A 589 -30.26 -20.29 -8.58
CA ARG A 589 -30.98 -19.86 -9.79
C ARG A 589 -30.66 -20.77 -10.98
N VAL A 590 -31.63 -20.93 -11.88
CA VAL A 590 -31.40 -21.62 -13.17
C VAL A 590 -30.56 -20.72 -14.07
N VAL A 591 -29.51 -21.29 -14.67
CA VAL A 591 -28.59 -20.64 -15.61
C VAL A 591 -28.77 -21.16 -17.03
N LYS A 592 -29.09 -22.45 -17.20
CA LYS A 592 -29.43 -23.07 -18.49
C LYS A 592 -30.56 -24.08 -18.29
N GLY A 593 -31.32 -24.37 -19.34
CA GLY A 593 -32.49 -25.27 -19.27
C GLY A 593 -33.79 -24.57 -18.85
N MET A 594 -33.90 -23.24 -19.02
CA MET A 594 -35.16 -22.53 -18.78
C MET A 594 -36.30 -23.03 -19.68
N ASP A 595 -35.98 -23.50 -20.89
CA ASP A 595 -36.95 -24.15 -21.78
C ASP A 595 -37.46 -25.48 -21.20
N VAL A 596 -36.60 -26.24 -20.50
CA VAL A 596 -36.99 -27.47 -19.80
C VAL A 596 -37.90 -27.15 -18.62
N VAL A 597 -37.57 -26.15 -17.81
CA VAL A 597 -38.44 -25.68 -16.72
C VAL A 597 -39.83 -25.30 -17.25
N HIS A 598 -39.89 -24.57 -18.36
CA HIS A 598 -41.16 -24.25 -19.02
C HIS A 598 -41.88 -25.47 -19.62
N LYS A 599 -41.15 -26.48 -20.14
CA LYS A 599 -41.77 -27.73 -20.59
C LYS A 599 -42.41 -28.47 -19.42
N ILE A 600 -41.72 -28.57 -18.28
CA ILE A 600 -42.25 -29.18 -17.04
C ILE A 600 -43.47 -28.40 -16.56
N GLU A 601 -43.42 -27.07 -16.54
CA GLU A 601 -44.55 -26.22 -16.14
C GLU A 601 -45.83 -26.42 -16.98
N ASN A 602 -45.68 -26.76 -18.26
CA ASN A 602 -46.81 -26.91 -19.19
C ASN A 602 -47.30 -28.37 -19.35
N VAL A 603 -46.81 -29.32 -18.54
CA VAL A 603 -47.37 -30.69 -18.53
C VAL A 603 -48.80 -30.71 -18.02
N LYS A 604 -49.59 -31.68 -18.46
CA LYS A 604 -50.97 -31.84 -17.94
C LYS A 604 -50.92 -32.30 -16.49
N THR A 605 -51.61 -31.58 -15.62
CA THR A 605 -51.67 -31.88 -14.18
C THR A 605 -53.09 -32.19 -13.72
N PHE A 606 -53.26 -33.12 -12.78
CA PHE A 606 -54.48 -33.34 -12.02
C PHE A 606 -54.24 -32.98 -10.55
N LYS A 607 -54.99 -32.01 -10.01
CA LYS A 607 -54.78 -31.47 -8.65
C LYS A 607 -53.32 -31.05 -8.40
N GLU A 608 -52.75 -30.27 -9.32
CA GLU A 608 -51.36 -29.78 -9.30
C GLU A 608 -50.28 -30.86 -9.47
N LYS A 609 -50.62 -32.15 -9.50
CA LYS A 609 -49.67 -33.24 -9.77
C LYS A 609 -49.66 -33.61 -11.26
N PRO A 610 -48.49 -33.75 -11.92
CA PRO A 610 -48.42 -34.22 -13.31
C PRO A 610 -49.14 -35.55 -13.52
N ILE A 611 -49.89 -35.68 -14.63
CA ILE A 611 -50.55 -36.95 -15.01
C ILE A 611 -49.51 -37.99 -15.44
N GLU A 612 -48.49 -37.53 -16.16
CA GLU A 612 -47.30 -38.31 -16.48
C GLU A 612 -46.16 -37.81 -15.59
N ASP A 613 -45.56 -38.72 -14.84
CA ASP A 613 -44.53 -38.36 -13.86
C ASP A 613 -43.31 -37.74 -14.54
N VAL A 614 -42.98 -36.52 -14.13
CA VAL A 614 -41.71 -35.88 -14.45
C VAL A 614 -40.76 -36.16 -13.29
N LYS A 615 -39.65 -36.86 -13.56
CA LYS A 615 -38.70 -37.32 -12.55
C LYS A 615 -37.32 -36.70 -12.71
N ILE A 616 -36.63 -36.55 -11.59
CA ILE A 616 -35.19 -36.28 -11.52
C ILE A 616 -34.49 -37.62 -11.68
N VAL A 617 -33.80 -37.83 -12.80
CA VAL A 617 -33.02 -39.05 -13.08
C VAL A 617 -31.79 -39.09 -12.19
N SER A 618 -31.04 -37.97 -12.15
CA SER A 618 -29.90 -37.78 -11.26
C SER A 618 -29.56 -36.31 -11.13
N ILE A 619 -28.77 -35.96 -10.11
CA ILE A 619 -28.21 -34.61 -9.96
C ILE A 619 -26.68 -34.69 -9.98
N THR A 620 -26.08 -34.03 -10.96
CA THR A 620 -24.62 -33.88 -11.06
C THR A 620 -24.21 -32.57 -10.39
N VAL A 621 -23.46 -32.64 -9.29
CA VAL A 621 -22.92 -31.46 -8.61
C VAL A 621 -21.66 -30.98 -9.33
N LEU A 622 -21.57 -29.67 -9.62
CA LEU A 622 -20.50 -29.01 -10.37
C LEU A 622 -19.47 -28.30 -9.49
#